data_AF-A0A9E4WVC9-F1
#
_entry.id   AF-A0A9E4WVC9-F1
#
_cell.length_a   1.000
_cell.length_b   1.000
_cell.length_c   1.000
_cell.angle_alpha   90.00
_cell.angle_beta   90.00
_cell.angle_gamma   90.00
#
_symmetry.space_group_name_H-M   'P 1'
#
loop_
_entity.id
_entity.type
_entity.pdbx_description
1 polymer ?
#
loop_
_entity_poly.entity_id
_entity_poly.type
_entity_poly.pdbx_seq_one_letter_code
_entity_poly.pdbx_strand_id
1 'polypeptide(L)' 'PFATAEVYNPATRTFAFIDSMIGPRRDHAAVLLPDGSVLVTGGRDGDGSLRTAEIWIPGKAR' A
#
# COMPACT_ATOMS: atom_id res chain seq x y z
N PRO A 1 -13.51 -2.75 -2.47
CA PRO A 1 -12.14 -2.21 -2.61
C PRO A 1 -11.24 -3.33 -3.14
N PHE A 2 -10.17 -3.02 -3.87
CA PHE A 2 -9.23 -4.01 -4.37
C PHE A 2 -7.93 -3.94 -3.57
N ALA A 3 -7.20 -5.06 -3.48
CA ALA A 3 -5.89 -5.14 -2.84
C ALA A 3 -4.76 -4.74 -3.80
N THR A 4 -5.01 -3.81 -4.74
CA THR A 4 -4.02 -3.38 -5.72
C THR A 4 -3.16 -2.26 -5.15
N ALA A 5 -1.90 -2.22 -5.54
CA ALA A 5 -1.00 -1.13 -5.23
C ALA A 5 -0.21 -0.74 -6.49
N GLU A 6 0.12 0.55 -6.60
CA GLU A 6 0.82 1.12 -7.74
C GLU A 6 1.88 2.12 -7.24
N VAL A 7 2.99 2.20 -7.98
CA VAL A 7 4.03 3.21 -7.76
C VAL A 7 4.03 4.18 -8.94
N TYR A 8 4.05 5.47 -8.63
CA TYR A 8 4.22 6.52 -9.61
C TYR A 8 5.71 6.76 -9.90
N ASN A 9 6.10 6.72 -11.17
CA ASN A 9 7.43 7.13 -11.62
C ASN A 9 7.37 8.56 -12.20
N PRO A 10 7.96 9.58 -11.52
CA PRO A 10 7.94 10.97 -11.99
C PRO A 10 8.69 11.21 -13.30
N ALA A 11 9.72 10.41 -13.62
CA ALA A 11 10.53 10.58 -14.83
C ALA A 11 9.75 10.21 -16.10
N THR A 12 8.93 9.17 -16.02
CA THR A 12 8.08 8.70 -17.13
C THR A 12 6.64 9.19 -17.02
N ARG A 13 6.24 9.74 -15.87
CA ARG A 13 4.87 10.16 -15.53
C ARG A 13 3.84 9.03 -15.66
N THR A 14 4.25 7.82 -15.33
CA THR A 14 3.40 6.62 -15.41
C THR A 14 3.24 5.97 -14.05
N PHE A 15 2.12 5.28 -13.86
CA PHE A 15 1.91 4.34 -12.77
C PHE A 15 2.32 2.94 -13.22
N ALA A 16 2.88 2.16 -12.30
CA ALA A 16 3.16 0.75 -12.51
C ALA A 16 2.60 -0.05 -11.33
N PHE A 17 1.90 -1.15 -11.63
CA PHE A 17 1.46 -2.09 -10.62
C PHE A 17 2.66 -2.69 -9.88
N ILE A 18 2.52 -2.79 -8.56
CA ILE A 18 3.42 -3.52 -7.68
C ILE A 18 2.65 -4.67 -7.01
N ASP A 19 3.34 -5.43 -6.16
CA ASP A 19 2.73 -6.50 -5.39
C ASP A 19 1.48 -6.01 -4.66
N SER A 20 0.42 -6.80 -4.78
CA SER A 20 -0.84 -6.55 -4.11
C SER A 20 -0.68 -6.47 -2.60
N MET A 21 -1.49 -5.60 -2.01
CA MET A 21 -1.69 -5.52 -0.56
C MET A 21 -2.11 -6.88 0.00
N ILE A 22 -1.86 -7.12 1.28
CA ILE A 22 -2.28 -8.34 1.99
C ILE A 22 -3.81 -8.50 1.94
N GLY A 23 -4.54 -7.39 1.98
CA GLY A 23 -5.99 -7.37 1.84
C GLY A 23 -6.49 -6.04 1.27
N PRO A 24 -7.73 -6.01 0.75
CA PRO A 24 -8.29 -4.79 0.22
C PRO A 24 -8.49 -3.78 1.35
N ARG A 25 -8.07 -2.54 1.13
CA ARG A 25 -8.32 -1.44 2.08
C ARG A 25 -8.55 -0.12 1.37
N ARG A 26 -9.49 0.66 1.88
CA ARG A 26 -9.70 2.09 1.57
C ARG A 26 -9.66 2.89 2.87
N ASP A 27 -9.53 4.22 2.78
CA ASP A 27 -9.52 5.13 3.94
C ASP A 27 -8.45 4.77 4.99
N HIS A 28 -7.35 4.16 4.55
CA HIS A 28 -6.22 3.80 5.41
C HIS A 28 -5.29 5.00 5.61
N ALA A 29 -4.43 4.93 6.64
CA ALA A 29 -3.30 5.83 6.78
C ALA A 29 -2.03 5.18 6.19
N ALA A 30 -1.22 5.97 5.49
CA ALA A 30 0.08 5.54 4.97
C ALA A 30 1.19 6.50 5.44
N VAL A 31 2.29 5.96 5.94
CA VAL A 31 3.42 6.72 6.49
C VAL A 31 4.71 6.22 5.86
N LEU A 32 5.49 7.14 5.29
CA LEU A 32 6.85 6.87 4.83
C LEU A 32 7.79 6.77 6.03
N LEU A 33 8.50 5.65 6.15
CA LEU A 33 9.49 5.43 7.20
C LEU A 33 10.88 5.94 6.76
N PRO A 34 11.82 6.18 7.70
CA PRO A 34 13.16 6.70 7.38
C PRO A 34 13.99 5.81 6.46
N ASP A 35 13.70 4.51 6.39
CA ASP A 35 14.37 3.54 5.53
C ASP A 35 13.77 3.45 4.12
N GLY A 36 12.75 4.26 3.81
CA GLY A 36 12.08 4.29 2.52
C GLY A 36 10.93 3.28 2.38
N SER A 37 10.67 2.45 3.40
CA SER A 37 9.48 1.60 3.42
C SER A 37 8.21 2.41 3.75
N VAL A 38 7.04 1.87 3.42
CA VAL A 38 5.75 2.52 3.66
C VAL A 38 4.92 1.65 4.60
N LEU A 39 4.62 2.16 5.79
CA LEU A 39 3.70 1.55 6.74
C LEU A 39 2.26 1.97 6.39
N VAL A 40 1.41 0.97 6.20
CA VAL A 40 -0.01 1.16 5.92
C VAL A 40 -0.85 0.58 7.06
N THR A 41 -1.72 1.38 7.68
CA THR A 41 -2.47 0.97 8.87
C THR A 41 -3.97 1.21 8.71
N GLY A 42 -4.77 0.26 9.23
CA GLY A 42 -6.21 0.41 9.32
C GLY A 42 -6.91 0.57 7.97
N GLY A 43 -7.97 1.37 7.95
CA GLY A 43 -8.87 1.53 6.82
C GLY A 43 -10.07 0.58 6.88
N ARG A 44 -10.75 0.40 5.76
CA ARG A 44 -11.96 -0.42 5.60
C ARG A 44 -11.86 -1.32 4.38
N ASP A 45 -12.31 -2.57 4.49
CA ASP A 45 -12.29 -3.58 3.42
C ASP A 45 -13.64 -3.71 2.67
N GLY A 46 -14.66 -3.00 3.14
CA GLY A 46 -16.03 -3.10 2.61
C GLY A 46 -16.99 -3.72 3.62
N ASP A 47 -16.49 -4.63 4.45
CA ASP A 47 -17.26 -5.32 5.49
C ASP A 47 -17.12 -4.62 6.86
N GLY A 48 -15.94 -4.08 7.15
CA GLY A 48 -15.66 -3.48 8.45
C GLY A 48 -14.47 -2.54 8.49
N SER A 49 -14.11 -2.15 9.72
CA SER A 49 -12.85 -1.44 9.99
C SER A 49 -11.74 -2.44 10.23
N LEU A 50 -10.61 -2.25 9.57
CA LEU A 50 -9.45 -3.11 9.70
C LEU A 50 -8.68 -2.80 10.97
N ARG A 51 -8.27 -3.84 11.70
CA ARG A 51 -7.33 -3.77 12.83
C ARG A 51 -5.95 -4.31 12.46
N THR A 52 -5.63 -4.28 11.17
CA THR A 52 -4.40 -4.81 10.60
C THR A 52 -3.55 -3.70 10.00
N ALA A 53 -2.24 -3.94 9.96
CA ALA A 53 -1.27 -3.12 9.26
C ALA A 53 -0.43 -3.98 8.33
N GLU A 54 0.16 -3.36 7.32
CA GLU A 54 1.14 -3.98 6.44
C GLU A 54 2.24 -2.97 6.10
N ILE A 55 3.40 -3.48 5.70
CA ILE A 55 4.54 -2.66 5.31
C ILE A 55 4.95 -3.02 3.88
N TRP A 56 5.05 -2.02 3.02
CA TRP A 56 5.63 -2.17 1.69
C TRP A 56 7.10 -1.79 1.74
N ILE A 57 7.97 -2.65 1.20
CA ILE A 57 9.42 -2.44 1.17
C ILE A 57 9.85 -2.34 -0.30
N PRO A 58 10.33 -1.16 -0.77
CA PRO A 58 10.79 -1.00 -2.14
C PRO A 58 11.86 -2.02 -2.53
N GLY A 59 11.74 -2.62 -3.71
CA GLY A 59 12.73 -3.55 -4.25
C GLY A 59 12.74 -4.95 -3.61
N LYS A 60 11.91 -5.20 -2.59
CA LYS A 60 11.69 -6.53 -2.04
C LYS A 60 10.46 -7.14 -2.71
N ALA A 61 10.64 -8.21 -3.47
CA ALA A 61 9.51 -9.04 -3.91
C ALA A 61 8.82 -9.64 -2.68
N ARG A 62 7.49 -9.71 -2.73
CA ARG A 62 6.69 -10.29 -1.65
C ARG A 62 7.06 -11.74 -1.33
#